data_AF-A0A9D6Z5P8-F1
#
_entry.id   AF-A0A9D6Z5P8-F1
#
_cell.length_a   1.000
_cell.length_b   1.000
_cell.length_c   1.000
_cell.angle_alpha   90.00
_cell.angle_beta   90.00
_cell.angle_gamma   90.00
#
_symmetry.space_group_name_H-M   'P 1'
#
loop_
_entity.id
_entity.type
_entity.pdbx_description
1 polymer ?
#
loop_
_entity_poly.entity_id
_entity_poly.type
_entity_poly.pdbx_seq_one_letter_code
_entity_poly.pdbx_strand_id
1 'polypeptide(L)'
;MRLLHIYRTGLLFVLISGMMAGIFSETARAEGFDVFDLVSGVIESPQFKGKQPIDKLRLAADLLRNRKLKQSDMTFLVLDWGDQYLREPSDPLQRLSRWSELNSDDQLSHIRIPRDFLNRMLLTEYLVDQPQYMQSPPPKKLEFLGKLSERNLVDWSVFLAYARLYAGGVLSGAKTYENTIPLDALAALKKMKDDGIVGWHYKVPTEAILVAEALALDKEYRRASPYDQLVKIRDLERKGLITMLTKKELEKLPAWRLLLSEAPFIKAEPSAKKERLSQLKADGLISPSTWSDLNAIFRPIPLAATIENRPVPLPEKIPPPGN
;
A
#
# COMPACT_ATOMS: atom_id res chain seq x y z
N MET A 1 -28.04 60.34 -12.70
CA MET A 1 -28.19 58.87 -12.68
C MET A 1 -27.04 58.20 -13.42
N ARG A 2 -25.93 57.88 -12.75
CA ARG A 2 -24.85 56.97 -13.19
C ARG A 2 -23.75 56.98 -12.12
N LEU A 3 -24.05 56.43 -10.95
CA LEU A 3 -23.04 56.24 -9.87
C LEU A 3 -23.43 55.14 -8.88
N LEU A 4 -24.35 54.25 -9.26
CA LEU A 4 -24.91 53.21 -8.38
C LEU A 4 -24.84 51.80 -8.98
N HIS A 5 -23.87 51.55 -9.87
CA HIS A 5 -23.70 50.23 -10.52
C HIS A 5 -22.30 49.63 -10.44
N ILE A 6 -21.36 50.27 -9.73
CA ILE A 6 -19.99 49.74 -9.58
C ILE A 6 -19.75 49.08 -8.21
N TYR A 7 -20.62 49.28 -7.22
CA TYR A 7 -20.45 48.72 -5.87
C TYR A 7 -21.07 47.33 -5.64
N ARG A 8 -21.68 46.71 -6.66
CA ARG A 8 -22.35 45.39 -6.50
C ARG A 8 -21.57 44.19 -7.04
N THR A 9 -20.49 44.41 -7.80
CA THR A 9 -19.62 43.34 -8.32
C THR A 9 -18.32 43.15 -7.52
N GLY A 10 -17.92 44.12 -6.70
CA GLY A 10 -16.74 43.99 -5.82
C GLY A 10 -17.01 43.25 -4.49
N LEU A 11 -18.24 43.29 -3.98
CA LEU A 11 -18.57 42.71 -2.67
C LEU A 11 -18.78 41.18 -2.72
N LEU A 12 -19.07 40.63 -3.91
CA LEU A 12 -19.23 39.17 -4.08
C LEU A 12 -17.86 38.44 -4.21
N PHE A 13 -16.79 39.15 -4.58
CA PHE A 13 -15.46 38.57 -4.73
C PHE A 13 -14.68 38.52 -3.39
N VAL A 14 -15.02 39.39 -2.45
CA VAL A 14 -14.43 39.41 -1.09
C VAL A 14 -15.06 38.35 -0.18
N LEU A 15 -16.34 38.02 -0.38
CA LEU A 15 -17.03 37.00 0.43
C LEU A 15 -16.69 35.55 0.05
N ILE A 16 -16.20 35.29 -1.17
CA ILE A 16 -15.73 33.95 -1.57
C ILE A 16 -14.25 33.73 -1.19
N SER A 17 -13.46 34.79 -1.10
CA SER A 17 -12.05 34.70 -0.64
C SER A 17 -11.91 34.61 0.88
N GLY A 18 -12.89 35.13 1.64
CA GLY A 18 -12.92 35.04 3.11
C GLY A 18 -13.26 33.65 3.67
N MET A 19 -13.91 32.78 2.89
CA MET A 19 -14.30 31.44 3.35
C MET A 19 -13.19 30.38 3.23
N MET A 20 -12.13 30.66 2.46
CA MET A 20 -10.95 29.78 2.34
C MET A 20 -9.80 30.18 3.27
N ALA A 21 -9.79 31.41 3.78
CA ALA A 21 -8.84 31.84 4.82
C ALA A 21 -9.33 31.50 6.24
N GLY A 22 -10.64 31.31 6.44
CA GLY A 22 -11.25 30.96 7.72
C GLY A 22 -11.15 29.48 8.13
N ILE A 23 -10.63 28.59 7.28
CA ILE A 23 -10.54 27.14 7.58
C ILE A 23 -9.17 26.74 8.18
N PHE A 24 -8.21 27.66 8.26
CA PHE A 24 -6.88 27.38 8.85
C PHE A 24 -6.41 28.38 9.93
N SER A 25 -7.25 29.33 10.38
CA SER A 25 -6.79 30.45 11.22
C SER A 25 -7.44 30.59 12.62
N GLU A 26 -8.26 29.64 13.08
CA GLU A 26 -8.79 29.71 14.45
C GLU A 26 -8.60 28.38 15.19
N THR A 27 -7.37 28.18 15.66
CA THR A 27 -7.05 27.69 17.01
C THR A 27 -5.55 27.82 17.26
N ALA A 28 -5.22 28.21 18.50
CA ALA A 28 -3.89 28.25 19.10
C ALA A 28 -2.96 29.43 18.74
N ARG A 29 -3.27 30.58 19.37
CA ARG A 29 -2.25 31.39 20.01
C ARG A 29 -1.71 30.62 21.22
N ALA A 30 -0.66 29.83 21.03
CA ALA A 30 0.19 29.29 22.09
C ALA A 30 1.59 29.10 21.50
N GLU A 31 2.58 29.75 22.11
CA GLU A 31 3.98 29.61 21.76
C GLU A 31 4.45 28.19 22.10
N GLY A 32 4.72 27.40 21.06
CA GLY A 32 5.27 26.05 21.13
C GLY A 32 5.32 25.51 19.70
N PHE A 33 6.45 24.96 19.28
CA PHE A 33 6.61 24.42 17.94
C PHE A 33 5.69 23.20 17.74
N ASP A 34 4.46 23.41 17.26
CA ASP A 34 3.57 22.30 16.89
C ASP A 34 4.07 21.67 15.59
N VAL A 35 4.94 20.70 15.78
CA VAL A 35 5.49 19.85 14.75
C VAL A 35 4.57 18.65 14.61
N PHE A 36 3.95 18.51 13.45
CA PHE A 36 2.93 17.50 13.23
C PHE A 36 3.42 16.47 12.21
N ASP A 37 3.14 15.17 12.42
CA ASP A 37 3.52 14.15 11.45
C ASP A 37 2.45 13.91 10.39
N LEU A 38 2.87 13.80 9.12
CA LEU A 38 1.96 13.82 7.98
C LEU A 38 0.79 12.83 8.08
N VAL A 39 1.06 11.64 8.63
CA VAL A 39 0.07 10.57 8.77
C VAL A 39 -1.08 10.96 9.65
N SER A 40 -0.81 11.44 10.87
CA SER A 40 -1.87 11.75 11.82
C SER A 40 -2.81 12.80 11.21
N GLY A 41 -2.31 13.66 10.32
CA GLY A 41 -3.03 14.83 9.82
C GLY A 41 -3.86 14.46 8.65
N VAL A 42 -3.38 13.55 7.82
CA VAL A 42 -4.20 12.90 6.82
C VAL A 42 -5.32 12.11 7.51
N ILE A 43 -5.00 11.24 8.48
CA ILE A 43 -5.98 10.35 9.14
C ILE A 43 -7.03 11.14 9.94
N GLU A 44 -6.60 12.13 10.72
CA GLU A 44 -7.47 12.92 11.59
C GLU A 44 -8.12 14.10 10.88
N SER A 45 -7.66 14.47 9.68
CA SER A 45 -8.28 15.58 8.95
C SER A 45 -9.77 15.33 8.70
N PRO A 46 -10.61 16.39 8.78
CA PRO A 46 -12.01 16.30 8.41
C PRO A 46 -12.26 15.80 6.99
N GLN A 47 -11.26 15.96 6.10
CA GLN A 47 -11.37 15.55 4.70
C GLN A 47 -11.33 14.03 4.51
N PHE A 48 -10.63 13.29 5.37
CA PHE A 48 -10.52 11.82 5.28
C PHE A 48 -11.28 11.11 6.40
N LYS A 49 -11.40 11.72 7.57
CA LYS A 49 -12.03 11.12 8.75
C LYS A 49 -13.50 10.76 8.46
N GLY A 50 -13.88 9.53 8.81
CA GLY A 50 -15.25 9.03 8.67
C GLY A 50 -15.71 8.70 7.24
N LYS A 51 -14.89 8.96 6.20
CA LYS A 51 -15.22 8.56 4.82
C LYS A 51 -15.03 7.06 4.59
N GLN A 52 -15.73 6.53 3.59
CA GLN A 52 -15.51 5.16 3.13
C GLN A 52 -14.12 5.04 2.46
N PRO A 53 -13.48 3.86 2.52
CA PRO A 53 -12.13 3.69 1.98
C PRO A 53 -11.99 4.07 0.49
N ILE A 54 -12.98 3.79 -0.35
CA ILE A 54 -12.95 4.16 -1.77
C ILE A 54 -12.98 5.69 -1.97
N ASP A 55 -13.75 6.42 -1.17
CA ASP A 55 -13.80 7.88 -1.23
C ASP A 55 -12.47 8.50 -0.78
N LYS A 56 -11.80 7.88 0.21
CA LYS A 56 -10.45 8.28 0.62
C LYS A 56 -9.45 8.07 -0.51
N LEU A 57 -9.52 6.96 -1.24
CA LEU A 57 -8.64 6.68 -2.39
C LEU A 57 -8.84 7.71 -3.51
N ARG A 58 -10.08 8.03 -3.86
CA ARG A 58 -10.40 9.04 -4.89
C ARG A 58 -9.92 10.43 -4.50
N LEU A 59 -10.20 10.84 -3.25
CA LEU A 59 -9.69 12.11 -2.73
C LEU A 59 -8.15 12.16 -2.73
N ALA A 60 -7.48 11.08 -2.33
CA ALA A 60 -6.03 11.01 -2.37
C ALA A 60 -5.50 11.11 -3.81
N ALA A 61 -6.14 10.47 -4.77
CA ALA A 61 -5.79 10.58 -6.18
C ALA A 61 -5.90 12.02 -6.68
N ASP A 62 -6.96 12.75 -6.30
CA ASP A 62 -7.12 14.17 -6.63
C ASP A 62 -6.05 15.06 -5.98
N LEU A 63 -5.72 14.83 -4.71
CA LEU A 63 -4.68 15.59 -4.02
C LEU A 63 -3.29 15.33 -4.61
N LEU A 64 -3.00 14.10 -5.02
CA LEU A 64 -1.75 13.74 -5.72
C LEU A 64 -1.68 14.38 -7.10
N ARG A 65 -2.77 14.33 -7.87
CA ARG A 65 -2.87 14.97 -9.21
C ARG A 65 -2.63 16.47 -9.12
N ASN A 66 -3.18 17.11 -8.09
CA ASN A 66 -3.01 18.53 -7.81
C ASN A 66 -1.70 18.88 -7.07
N ARG A 67 -0.77 17.92 -6.91
CA ARG A 67 0.53 18.07 -6.24
C ARG A 67 0.44 18.59 -4.80
N LYS A 68 -0.70 18.40 -4.14
CA LYS A 68 -0.90 18.76 -2.73
C LYS A 68 -0.31 17.71 -1.78
N LEU A 69 -0.11 16.48 -2.27
CA LEU A 69 0.56 15.38 -1.55
C LEU A 69 1.60 14.71 -2.45
N LYS A 70 2.56 14.01 -1.84
CA LYS A 70 3.54 13.17 -2.55
C LYS A 70 3.12 11.71 -2.50
N GLN A 71 3.40 10.96 -3.58
CA GLN A 71 3.08 9.54 -3.64
C GLN A 71 3.79 8.73 -2.55
N SER A 72 5.07 9.05 -2.27
CA SER A 72 5.88 8.39 -1.24
C SER A 72 5.19 8.42 0.12
N ASP A 73 4.59 9.57 0.42
CA ASP A 73 4.01 9.89 1.70
C ASP A 73 2.68 9.16 1.95
N MET A 74 2.03 8.72 0.87
CA MET A 74 0.72 8.06 0.91
C MET A 74 0.79 6.54 0.82
N THR A 75 1.99 5.97 0.65
CA THR A 75 2.18 4.55 0.27
C THR A 75 1.46 3.55 1.18
N PHE A 76 1.51 3.73 2.51
CA PHE A 76 0.83 2.81 3.44
C PHE A 76 -0.66 3.11 3.59
N LEU A 77 -1.06 4.39 3.52
CA LEU A 77 -2.46 4.80 3.57
C LEU A 77 -3.25 4.23 2.39
N VAL A 78 -2.71 4.33 1.17
CA VAL A 78 -3.38 3.83 -0.04
C VAL A 78 -3.41 2.31 -0.09
N LEU A 79 -2.38 1.64 0.43
CA LEU A 79 -2.37 0.19 0.59
C LEU A 79 -3.46 -0.24 1.57
N ASP A 80 -3.56 0.40 2.75
CA ASP A 80 -4.52 0.03 3.77
C ASP A 80 -5.96 0.36 3.39
N TRP A 81 -6.22 1.53 2.80
CA TRP A 81 -7.57 1.87 2.29
C TRP A 81 -7.97 0.98 1.10
N GLY A 82 -7.01 0.65 0.23
CA GLY A 82 -7.21 -0.34 -0.83
C GLY A 82 -7.62 -1.69 -0.27
N ASP A 83 -6.85 -2.24 0.67
CA ASP A 83 -7.17 -3.51 1.31
C ASP A 83 -8.51 -3.47 2.06
N GLN A 84 -8.81 -2.39 2.81
CA GLN A 84 -10.09 -2.23 3.50
C GLN A 84 -11.27 -2.24 2.52
N TYR A 85 -11.22 -1.44 1.45
CA TYR A 85 -12.26 -1.39 0.42
C TYR A 85 -12.53 -2.77 -0.19
N LEU A 86 -11.46 -3.50 -0.52
CA LEU A 86 -11.56 -4.81 -1.16
C LEU A 86 -12.07 -5.89 -0.20
N ARG A 87 -11.88 -5.72 1.11
CA ARG A 87 -12.28 -6.69 2.13
C ARG A 87 -13.67 -6.48 2.73
N GLU A 88 -14.37 -5.38 2.41
CA GLU A 88 -15.73 -5.17 2.94
C GLU A 88 -16.70 -6.32 2.58
N PRO A 89 -16.69 -6.90 1.36
CA PRO A 89 -17.48 -8.09 1.09
C PRO A 89 -16.96 -9.29 1.89
N SER A 90 -17.87 -10.03 2.52
CA SER A 90 -17.52 -11.28 3.22
C SER A 90 -17.14 -12.41 2.24
N ASP A 91 -17.77 -12.43 1.06
CA ASP A 91 -17.54 -13.42 0.01
C ASP A 91 -16.22 -13.15 -0.75
N PRO A 92 -15.24 -14.07 -0.72
CA PRO A 92 -13.96 -13.92 -1.42
C PRO A 92 -14.10 -13.68 -2.93
N LEU A 93 -15.11 -14.26 -3.60
CA LEU A 93 -15.29 -14.06 -5.03
C LEU A 93 -15.74 -12.62 -5.32
N GLN A 94 -16.61 -12.05 -4.49
CA GLN A 94 -17.01 -10.64 -4.59
C GLN A 94 -15.83 -9.69 -4.34
N ARG A 95 -14.87 -10.06 -3.48
CA ARG A 95 -13.64 -9.26 -3.31
C ARG A 95 -12.81 -9.19 -4.58
N LEU A 96 -12.73 -10.30 -5.34
CA LEU A 96 -12.07 -10.31 -6.65
C LEU A 96 -12.83 -9.45 -7.68
N SER A 97 -14.16 -9.47 -7.66
CA SER A 97 -14.97 -8.57 -8.50
C SER A 97 -14.70 -7.10 -8.16
N ARG A 98 -14.67 -6.74 -6.87
CA ARG A 98 -14.30 -5.38 -6.44
C ARG A 98 -12.87 -5.00 -6.82
N TRP A 99 -11.95 -5.96 -6.81
CA TRP A 99 -10.59 -5.71 -7.29
C TRP A 99 -10.58 -5.36 -8.78
N SER A 100 -11.37 -6.07 -9.59
CA SER A 100 -11.54 -5.78 -11.02
C SER A 100 -12.07 -4.36 -11.24
N GLU A 101 -13.11 -3.96 -10.48
CA GLU A 101 -13.65 -2.60 -10.49
C GLU A 101 -12.58 -1.55 -10.11
N LEU A 102 -11.82 -1.80 -9.03
CA LEU A 102 -10.74 -0.91 -8.58
C LEU A 102 -9.60 -0.80 -9.61
N ASN A 103 -9.31 -1.88 -10.32
CA ASN A 103 -8.27 -1.93 -11.35
C ASN A 103 -8.67 -1.14 -12.60
N SER A 104 -9.96 -1.12 -12.91
CA SER A 104 -10.55 -0.38 -14.04
C SER A 104 -11.00 1.04 -13.69
N ASP A 105 -10.83 1.52 -12.45
CA ASP A 105 -11.20 2.89 -12.07
C ASP A 105 -10.15 3.90 -12.57
N ASP A 106 -10.48 4.59 -13.66
CA ASP A 106 -9.64 5.61 -14.29
C ASP A 106 -9.30 6.78 -13.35
N GLN A 107 -10.14 7.09 -12.36
CA GLN A 107 -9.84 8.16 -11.39
C GLN A 107 -8.63 7.79 -10.53
N LEU A 108 -8.44 6.48 -10.30
CA LEU A 108 -7.36 5.91 -9.49
C LEU A 108 -6.15 5.48 -10.33
N SER A 109 -6.11 5.77 -11.63
CA SER A 109 -4.99 5.42 -12.50
C SER A 109 -3.66 6.08 -12.10
N HIS A 110 -3.72 7.29 -11.53
CA HIS A 110 -2.53 8.07 -11.15
C HIS A 110 -1.98 7.75 -9.76
N ILE A 111 -2.73 7.01 -8.93
CA ILE A 111 -2.29 6.61 -7.59
C ILE A 111 -1.66 5.23 -7.65
N ARG A 112 -0.48 5.09 -7.03
CA ARG A 112 0.22 3.79 -6.97
C ARG A 112 -0.35 2.93 -5.85
N ILE A 113 -1.44 2.24 -6.15
CA ILE A 113 -1.97 1.13 -5.35
C ILE A 113 -1.21 -0.14 -5.78
N PRO A 114 -0.70 -0.96 -4.85
CA PRO A 114 -0.05 -2.23 -5.17
C PRO A 114 -1.09 -3.30 -5.55
N ARG A 115 -1.70 -3.13 -6.73
CA ARG A 115 -2.87 -3.90 -7.18
C ARG A 115 -2.55 -5.38 -7.41
N ASP A 116 -1.35 -5.69 -7.88
CA ASP A 116 -0.85 -7.05 -8.09
C ASP A 116 -0.72 -7.82 -6.77
N PHE A 117 -0.16 -7.18 -5.75
CA PHE A 117 -0.07 -7.72 -4.39
C PHE A 117 -1.47 -8.00 -3.83
N LEU A 118 -2.37 -7.00 -3.91
CA LEU A 118 -3.75 -7.15 -3.41
C LEU A 118 -4.50 -8.25 -4.17
N ASN A 119 -4.37 -8.32 -5.50
CA ASN A 119 -4.97 -9.38 -6.30
C ASN A 119 -4.46 -10.76 -5.88
N ARG A 120 -3.15 -10.91 -5.70
CA ARG A 120 -2.53 -12.17 -5.26
C ARG A 120 -3.10 -12.63 -3.93
N MET A 121 -3.18 -11.74 -2.93
CA MET A 121 -3.71 -12.08 -1.61
C MET A 121 -5.19 -12.50 -1.68
N LEU A 122 -6.04 -11.71 -2.34
CA LEU A 122 -7.47 -12.02 -2.48
C LEU A 122 -7.71 -13.30 -3.28
N LEU A 123 -6.93 -13.50 -4.34
CA LEU A 123 -7.00 -14.70 -5.16
C LEU A 123 -6.65 -15.93 -4.33
N THR A 124 -5.57 -15.90 -3.55
CA THR A 124 -5.19 -17.04 -2.71
C THR A 124 -6.25 -17.36 -1.66
N GLU A 125 -6.86 -16.35 -1.03
CA GLU A 125 -7.98 -16.55 -0.10
C GLU A 125 -9.19 -17.21 -0.77
N TYR A 126 -9.50 -16.84 -2.02
CA TYR A 126 -10.56 -17.52 -2.77
C TYR A 126 -10.18 -18.97 -3.12
N LEU A 127 -8.97 -19.18 -3.66
CA LEU A 127 -8.51 -20.46 -4.20
C LEU A 127 -8.39 -21.55 -3.13
N VAL A 128 -7.92 -21.22 -1.93
CA VAL A 128 -7.75 -22.22 -0.85
C VAL A 128 -9.07 -22.83 -0.39
N ASP A 129 -10.18 -22.10 -0.56
CA ASP A 129 -11.53 -22.54 -0.25
C ASP A 129 -12.20 -23.26 -1.45
N GLN A 130 -11.51 -23.44 -2.59
CA GLN A 130 -12.02 -24.17 -3.77
C GLN A 130 -11.43 -25.60 -3.83
N PRO A 131 -12.20 -26.67 -3.48
CA PRO A 131 -11.70 -28.05 -3.56
C PRO A 131 -11.24 -28.44 -4.97
N GLN A 132 -12.00 -28.00 -5.97
CA GLN A 132 -11.72 -28.17 -7.40
C GLN A 132 -10.41 -27.52 -7.85
N TYR A 133 -9.90 -26.52 -7.12
CA TYR A 133 -8.58 -25.97 -7.35
C TYR A 133 -7.53 -26.76 -6.57
N MET A 134 -7.71 -26.89 -5.25
CA MET A 134 -6.71 -27.44 -4.34
C MET A 134 -6.29 -28.87 -4.67
N GLN A 135 -7.24 -29.70 -5.13
CA GLN A 135 -7.03 -31.12 -5.43
C GLN A 135 -6.73 -31.39 -6.90
N SER A 136 -6.69 -30.35 -7.73
CA SER A 136 -6.48 -30.49 -9.17
C SER A 136 -5.01 -30.59 -9.55
N PRO A 137 -4.68 -31.33 -10.62
CA PRO A 137 -3.34 -31.29 -11.19
C PRO A 137 -3.04 -29.93 -11.83
N PRO A 138 -1.75 -29.58 -12.07
CA PRO A 138 -1.34 -28.27 -12.58
C PRO A 138 -2.11 -27.78 -13.83
N PRO A 139 -2.38 -28.60 -14.87
CA PRO A 139 -3.14 -28.15 -16.04
C PRO A 139 -4.56 -27.72 -15.70
N LYS A 140 -5.22 -28.42 -14.77
CA LYS A 140 -6.58 -28.09 -14.31
C LYS A 140 -6.60 -26.83 -13.45
N LYS A 141 -5.57 -26.61 -12.63
CA LYS A 141 -5.39 -25.35 -11.88
C LYS A 141 -5.21 -24.16 -12.84
N LEU A 142 -4.48 -24.34 -13.94
CA LEU A 142 -4.34 -23.31 -14.98
C LEU A 142 -5.65 -23.05 -15.73
N GLU A 143 -6.41 -24.09 -16.08
CA GLU A 143 -7.73 -23.94 -16.68
C GLU A 143 -8.67 -23.13 -15.76
N PHE A 144 -8.63 -23.43 -14.46
CA PHE A 144 -9.40 -22.71 -13.45
C PHE A 144 -9.02 -21.23 -13.37
N LEU A 145 -7.73 -20.92 -13.29
CA LEU A 145 -7.22 -19.55 -13.31
C LEU A 145 -7.55 -18.83 -14.62
N GLY A 146 -7.53 -19.54 -15.76
CA GLY A 146 -7.90 -19.00 -17.07
C GLY A 146 -9.33 -18.48 -17.07
N LYS A 147 -10.28 -19.27 -16.54
CA LYS A 147 -11.68 -18.86 -16.39
C LYS A 147 -11.86 -17.62 -15.52
N LEU A 148 -11.05 -17.46 -14.48
CA LEU A 148 -11.07 -16.24 -13.64
C LEU A 148 -10.46 -15.05 -14.39
N SER A 149 -9.38 -15.27 -15.15
CA SER A 149 -8.72 -14.23 -15.96
C SER A 149 -9.63 -13.74 -17.10
N GLU A 150 -10.39 -14.62 -17.74
CA GLU A 150 -11.40 -14.26 -18.77
C GLU A 150 -12.48 -13.32 -18.22
N ARG A 151 -12.75 -13.40 -16.91
CA ARG A 151 -13.67 -12.52 -16.19
C ARG A 151 -13.00 -11.28 -15.60
N ASN A 152 -11.74 -11.01 -15.96
CA ASN A 152 -10.93 -9.92 -15.43
C ASN A 152 -10.77 -9.96 -13.89
N LEU A 153 -10.81 -11.15 -13.27
CA LEU A 153 -10.71 -11.29 -11.81
C LEU A 153 -9.26 -11.54 -11.33
N VAL A 154 -8.34 -11.77 -12.26
CA VAL A 154 -6.93 -12.05 -11.99
C VAL A 154 -6.08 -11.09 -12.80
N ASP A 155 -5.14 -10.43 -12.14
CA ASP A 155 -4.15 -9.60 -12.82
C ASP A 155 -3.27 -10.45 -13.73
N TRP A 156 -2.95 -9.94 -14.92
CA TRP A 156 -2.12 -10.67 -15.89
C TRP A 156 -0.77 -11.10 -15.29
N SER A 157 -0.12 -10.25 -14.49
CA SER A 157 1.16 -10.58 -13.88
C SER A 157 1.04 -11.70 -12.83
N VAL A 158 -0.07 -11.72 -12.09
CA VAL A 158 -0.39 -12.77 -11.10
C VAL A 158 -0.68 -14.08 -11.83
N PHE A 159 -1.54 -14.04 -12.87
CA PHE A 159 -1.82 -15.20 -13.71
C PHE A 159 -0.54 -15.81 -14.30
N LEU A 160 0.34 -14.97 -14.85
CA LEU A 160 1.61 -15.41 -15.43
C LEU A 160 2.54 -16.02 -14.38
N ALA A 161 2.55 -15.51 -13.15
CA ALA A 161 3.33 -16.10 -12.07
C ALA A 161 2.83 -17.50 -11.70
N TYR A 162 1.51 -17.73 -11.66
CA TYR A 162 0.94 -19.08 -11.50
C TYR A 162 1.27 -19.99 -12.68
N ALA A 163 1.17 -19.47 -13.91
CA ALA A 163 1.57 -20.19 -15.11
C ALA A 163 3.03 -20.68 -15.04
N ARG A 164 3.94 -19.83 -14.58
CA ARG A 164 5.35 -20.20 -14.39
C ARG A 164 5.55 -21.24 -13.29
N LEU A 165 4.87 -21.10 -12.15
CA LEU A 165 4.88 -22.10 -11.08
C LEU A 165 4.51 -23.49 -11.65
N TYR A 166 3.39 -23.57 -12.37
CA TYR A 166 2.88 -24.84 -12.89
C TYR A 166 3.68 -25.38 -14.08
N ALA A 167 4.14 -24.52 -14.99
CA ALA A 167 5.03 -24.94 -16.09
C ALA A 167 6.36 -25.49 -15.57
N GLY A 168 6.95 -24.87 -14.54
CA GLY A 168 8.16 -25.39 -13.91
C GLY A 168 7.96 -26.75 -13.26
N GLY A 169 6.80 -27.00 -12.64
CA GLY A 169 6.44 -28.33 -12.14
C GLY A 169 6.36 -29.40 -13.23
N VAL A 170 5.76 -29.06 -14.38
CA VAL A 170 5.68 -29.98 -15.54
C VAL A 170 7.07 -30.26 -16.13
N LEU A 171 7.89 -29.23 -16.33
CA LEU A 171 9.22 -29.36 -16.95
C LEU A 171 10.22 -30.10 -16.07
N SER A 172 10.12 -29.98 -14.74
CA SER A 172 11.00 -30.66 -13.78
C SER A 172 10.64 -32.14 -13.55
N GLY A 173 9.63 -32.67 -14.25
CA GLY A 173 9.14 -34.04 -14.04
C GLY A 173 8.56 -34.25 -12.63
N ALA A 174 8.20 -33.15 -11.96
CA ALA A 174 7.94 -33.11 -10.54
C ALA A 174 6.55 -33.64 -10.21
N LYS A 175 6.52 -34.92 -9.79
CA LYS A 175 5.53 -35.43 -8.81
C LYS A 175 5.46 -34.55 -7.53
N THR A 176 6.42 -33.66 -7.33
CA THR A 176 6.60 -32.73 -6.20
C THR A 176 5.59 -31.58 -6.13
N TYR A 177 4.77 -31.35 -7.15
CA TYR A 177 3.74 -30.28 -7.15
C TYR A 177 2.31 -30.81 -7.27
N GLU A 178 2.12 -32.10 -7.49
CA GLU A 178 0.81 -32.73 -7.39
C GLU A 178 0.46 -32.88 -5.91
N ASN A 179 -0.65 -32.26 -5.48
CA ASN A 179 -1.21 -32.38 -4.13
C ASN A 179 -0.27 -32.05 -2.96
N THR A 180 0.81 -31.30 -3.21
CA THR A 180 1.74 -30.88 -2.16
C THR A 180 1.24 -29.62 -1.48
N ILE A 181 1.30 -29.59 -0.14
CA ILE A 181 0.86 -28.45 0.66
C ILE A 181 1.80 -27.26 0.34
N PRO A 182 1.30 -26.00 0.23
CA PRO A 182 2.12 -24.87 -0.21
C PRO A 182 3.41 -24.64 0.59
N LEU A 183 3.43 -24.98 1.89
CA LEU A 183 4.62 -24.87 2.73
C LEU A 183 5.72 -25.87 2.34
N ASP A 184 5.35 -27.10 1.98
CA ASP A 184 6.28 -28.12 1.50
C ASP A 184 6.82 -27.73 0.13
N ALA A 185 5.96 -27.14 -0.71
CA ALA A 185 6.36 -26.60 -2.01
C ALA A 185 7.35 -25.42 -1.88
N LEU A 186 7.23 -24.58 -0.83
CA LEU A 186 8.24 -23.55 -0.52
C LEU A 186 9.59 -24.17 -0.14
N ALA A 187 9.58 -25.22 0.68
CA ALA A 187 10.81 -25.92 1.05
C ALA A 187 11.49 -26.57 -0.17
N ALA A 188 10.70 -27.17 -1.07
CA ALA A 188 11.18 -27.71 -2.33
C ALA A 188 11.75 -26.62 -3.24
N LEU A 189 11.07 -25.48 -3.39
CA LEU A 189 11.55 -24.33 -4.17
C LEU A 189 12.87 -23.78 -3.63
N LYS A 190 12.99 -23.68 -2.30
CA LYS A 190 14.24 -23.29 -1.63
C LYS A 190 15.37 -24.25 -2.03
N LYS A 191 15.14 -25.56 -1.91
CA LYS A 191 16.13 -26.59 -2.26
C LYS A 191 16.54 -26.48 -3.73
N MET A 192 15.58 -26.37 -4.66
CA MET A 192 15.90 -26.22 -6.09
C MET A 192 16.75 -24.98 -6.39
N LYS A 193 16.52 -23.87 -5.68
CA LYS A 193 17.37 -22.67 -5.83
C LYS A 193 18.76 -22.90 -5.23
N ASP A 194 18.86 -23.57 -4.08
CA ASP A 194 20.16 -23.83 -3.44
C ASP A 194 21.01 -24.83 -4.24
N ASP A 195 20.36 -25.78 -4.91
CA ASP A 195 20.97 -26.73 -5.85
C ASP A 195 21.28 -26.10 -7.23
N GLY A 196 20.99 -24.81 -7.43
CA GLY A 196 21.27 -24.08 -8.67
C GLY A 196 20.34 -24.42 -9.85
N ILE A 197 19.26 -25.18 -9.60
CA ILE A 197 18.31 -25.63 -10.63
C ILE A 197 17.44 -24.46 -11.12
N VAL A 198 17.08 -23.54 -10.22
CA VAL A 198 16.27 -22.36 -10.56
C VAL A 198 16.95 -21.05 -10.15
N GLY A 199 16.82 -20.03 -10.98
CA GLY A 199 17.32 -18.69 -10.71
C GLY A 199 16.36 -17.82 -9.91
N TRP A 200 16.85 -16.67 -9.44
CA TRP A 200 16.07 -15.68 -8.66
C TRP A 200 14.81 -15.19 -9.37
N HIS A 201 14.87 -15.02 -10.70
CA HIS A 201 13.75 -14.56 -11.53
C HIS A 201 12.57 -15.55 -11.53
N TYR A 202 12.83 -16.83 -11.27
CA TYR A 202 11.81 -17.85 -11.09
C TYR A 202 11.42 -17.95 -9.61
N LYS A 203 12.40 -17.99 -8.71
CA LYS A 203 12.17 -18.17 -7.27
C LYS A 203 11.23 -17.12 -6.70
N VAL A 204 11.50 -15.83 -6.89
CA VAL A 204 10.77 -14.76 -6.17
C VAL A 204 9.27 -14.73 -6.50
N PRO A 205 8.84 -14.75 -7.78
CA PRO A 205 7.41 -14.80 -8.10
C PRO A 205 6.72 -16.08 -7.60
N THR A 206 7.39 -17.24 -7.73
CA THR A 206 6.84 -18.53 -7.29
C THR A 206 6.71 -18.60 -5.77
N GLU A 207 7.72 -18.12 -5.05
CA GLU A 207 7.71 -18.01 -3.59
C GLU A 207 6.56 -17.12 -3.10
N ALA A 208 6.34 -15.97 -3.75
CA ALA A 208 5.27 -15.04 -3.39
C ALA A 208 3.87 -15.66 -3.53
N ILE A 209 3.67 -16.55 -4.50
CA ILE A 209 2.42 -17.31 -4.64
C ILE A 209 2.30 -18.35 -3.51
N LEU A 210 3.30 -19.20 -3.36
CA LEU A 210 3.24 -20.33 -2.43
C LEU A 210 3.10 -19.86 -0.98
N VAL A 211 3.77 -18.77 -0.60
CA VAL A 211 3.61 -18.20 0.74
C VAL A 211 2.22 -17.59 0.94
N ALA A 212 1.65 -16.93 -0.06
CA ALA A 212 0.32 -16.36 0.06
C ALA A 212 -0.75 -17.47 0.21
N GLU A 213 -0.63 -18.57 -0.55
CA GLU A 213 -1.46 -19.77 -0.34
C GLU A 213 -1.27 -20.39 1.04
N ALA A 214 -0.02 -20.53 1.51
CA ALA A 214 0.29 -21.07 2.83
C ALA A 214 -0.35 -20.24 3.95
N LEU A 215 -0.22 -18.91 3.88
CA LEU A 215 -0.81 -17.98 4.84
C LEU A 215 -2.34 -17.94 4.77
N ALA A 216 -2.93 -18.15 3.59
CA ALA A 216 -4.38 -18.22 3.43
C ALA A 216 -4.98 -19.51 4.04
N LEU A 217 -4.28 -20.65 3.91
CA LEU A 217 -4.67 -21.91 4.56
C LEU A 217 -4.57 -21.83 6.09
N ASP A 218 -3.65 -21.03 6.59
CA ASP A 218 -3.39 -20.88 8.02
C ASP A 218 -4.46 -20.03 8.72
N LYS A 219 -5.40 -20.71 9.38
CA LYS A 219 -6.48 -20.08 10.16
C LYS A 219 -5.96 -19.29 11.35
N GLU A 220 -4.84 -19.69 11.95
CA GLU A 220 -4.25 -18.97 13.07
C GLU A 220 -3.69 -17.63 12.59
N TYR A 221 -2.93 -17.64 11.49
CA TYR A 221 -2.41 -16.41 10.88
C TYR A 221 -3.53 -15.44 10.46
N ARG A 222 -4.61 -15.93 9.86
CA ARG A 222 -5.73 -15.09 9.44
C ARG A 222 -6.45 -14.38 10.59
N ARG A 223 -6.44 -14.97 11.78
CA ARG A 223 -7.08 -14.42 12.99
C ARG A 223 -6.08 -13.76 13.96
N ALA A 224 -4.80 -13.87 13.65
CA ALA A 224 -3.71 -13.37 14.47
C ALA A 224 -3.72 -11.84 14.55
N SER A 225 -3.18 -11.31 15.65
CA SER A 225 -2.91 -9.88 15.75
C SER A 225 -1.89 -9.43 14.70
N PRO A 226 -1.83 -8.13 14.35
CA PRO A 226 -0.81 -7.64 13.42
C PRO A 226 0.63 -7.98 13.87
N TYR A 227 0.88 -7.99 15.18
CA TYR A 227 2.17 -8.39 15.74
C TYR A 227 2.48 -9.86 15.45
N ASP A 228 1.54 -10.76 15.73
CA ASP A 228 1.69 -12.20 15.52
C ASP A 228 1.84 -12.55 14.03
N GLN A 229 1.16 -11.79 13.16
CA GLN A 229 1.36 -11.90 11.71
C GLN A 229 2.80 -11.56 11.32
N LEU A 230 3.37 -10.47 11.84
CA LEU A 230 4.77 -10.10 11.60
C LEU A 230 5.75 -11.16 12.13
N VAL A 231 5.47 -11.74 13.31
CA VAL A 231 6.27 -12.84 13.87
C VAL A 231 6.29 -14.02 12.90
N LYS A 232 5.13 -14.42 12.38
CA LYS A 232 5.03 -15.53 11.43
C LYS A 232 5.78 -15.27 10.14
N ILE A 233 5.63 -14.07 9.57
CA ILE A 233 6.36 -13.63 8.36
C ILE A 233 7.88 -13.66 8.60
N ARG A 234 8.34 -13.12 9.74
CA ARG A 234 9.75 -13.15 10.13
C ARG A 234 10.27 -14.58 10.25
N ASP A 235 9.50 -15.49 10.85
CA ASP A 235 9.93 -16.87 11.06
C ASP A 235 10.02 -17.64 9.74
N LEU A 236 9.16 -17.36 8.76
CA LEU A 236 9.28 -17.89 7.39
C LEU A 236 10.58 -17.42 6.72
N GLU A 237 10.95 -16.15 6.90
CA GLU A 237 12.20 -15.60 6.34
C GLU A 237 13.44 -16.15 7.05
N ARG A 238 13.42 -16.26 8.39
CA ARG A 238 14.52 -16.87 9.17
C ARG A 238 14.78 -18.33 8.80
N LYS A 239 13.72 -19.07 8.45
CA LYS A 239 13.84 -20.45 7.91
C LYS A 239 14.36 -20.49 6.46
N GLY A 240 14.51 -19.33 5.82
CA GLY A 240 14.91 -19.19 4.42
C GLY A 240 13.85 -19.65 3.43
N LEU A 241 12.61 -19.85 3.89
CA LEU A 241 11.47 -20.26 3.04
C LEU A 241 10.98 -19.11 2.18
N ILE A 242 11.09 -17.89 2.70
CA ILE A 242 10.91 -16.67 1.92
C ILE A 242 12.16 -15.80 1.95
N THR A 243 12.26 -14.97 0.92
CA THR A 243 13.33 -14.00 0.74
C THR A 243 12.97 -12.66 1.37
N MET A 244 13.98 -11.80 1.57
CA MET A 244 13.75 -10.44 2.08
C MET A 244 12.82 -9.62 1.16
N LEU A 245 12.80 -9.90 -0.14
CA LEU A 245 11.90 -9.23 -1.08
C LEU A 245 10.43 -9.55 -0.79
N THR A 246 10.11 -10.84 -0.67
CA THR A 246 8.76 -11.30 -0.35
C THR A 246 8.34 -10.89 1.07
N LYS A 247 9.26 -10.97 2.04
CA LYS A 247 9.05 -10.48 3.41
C LYS A 247 8.64 -9.01 3.40
N LYS A 248 9.40 -8.16 2.69
CA LYS A 248 9.15 -6.72 2.58
C LYS A 248 7.74 -6.41 2.07
N GLU A 249 7.21 -7.20 1.14
CA GLU A 249 5.84 -6.99 0.65
C GLU A 249 4.80 -7.38 1.70
N LEU A 250 4.94 -8.58 2.28
CA LEU A 250 3.97 -9.15 3.22
C LEU A 250 3.89 -8.37 4.55
N GLU A 251 5.01 -7.84 5.03
CA GLU A 251 5.07 -7.17 6.34
C GLU A 251 4.44 -5.77 6.34
N LYS A 252 4.27 -5.12 5.18
CA LYS A 252 3.83 -3.72 5.10
C LYS A 252 2.48 -3.47 5.77
N LEU A 253 1.49 -4.28 5.44
CA LEU A 253 0.13 -4.09 5.92
C LEU A 253 -0.02 -4.44 7.41
N PRO A 254 0.51 -5.57 7.92
CA PRO A 254 0.53 -5.83 9.36
C PRO A 254 1.35 -4.81 10.14
N ALA A 255 2.52 -4.36 9.64
CA ALA A 255 3.32 -3.33 10.30
C ALA A 255 2.56 -2.02 10.43
N TRP A 256 1.90 -1.58 9.35
CA TRP A 256 1.05 -0.40 9.39
C TRP A 256 -0.08 -0.52 10.40
N ARG A 257 -0.82 -1.64 10.37
CA ARG A 257 -1.96 -1.88 11.27
C ARG A 257 -1.55 -1.99 12.73
N LEU A 258 -0.38 -2.57 13.01
CA LEU A 258 0.20 -2.58 14.36
C LEU A 258 0.36 -1.15 14.88
N LEU A 259 1.03 -0.30 14.11
CA LEU A 259 1.31 1.08 14.50
C LEU A 259 0.03 1.92 14.65
N LEU A 260 -0.96 1.73 13.77
CA LEU A 260 -2.25 2.41 13.89
C LEU A 260 -3.09 1.93 15.08
N SER A 261 -2.95 0.67 15.49
CA SER A 261 -3.66 0.12 16.65
C SER A 261 -3.09 0.60 17.98
N GLU A 262 -1.83 1.02 18.00
CA GLU A 262 -1.15 1.60 19.16
C GLU A 262 -1.53 3.08 19.30
N ALA A 263 -2.65 3.39 19.95
CA ALA A 263 -3.07 4.78 20.18
C ALA A 263 -1.97 5.69 20.80
N PRO A 264 -1.11 5.21 21.73
CA PRO A 264 0.04 5.98 22.20
C PRO A 264 1.07 6.28 21.10
N PHE A 265 1.27 5.38 20.14
CA PHE A 265 2.23 5.56 19.06
C PHE A 265 1.83 6.72 18.16
N ILE A 266 0.56 6.82 17.75
CA ILE A 266 0.08 7.91 16.86
C ILE A 266 0.26 9.28 17.51
N LYS A 267 0.03 9.38 18.82
CA LYS A 267 0.18 10.62 19.59
C LYS A 267 1.59 10.89 20.09
N ALA A 268 2.52 9.96 19.88
CA ALA A 268 3.88 10.10 20.38
C ALA A 268 4.69 11.13 19.59
N GLU A 269 5.67 11.71 20.27
CA GLU A 269 6.67 12.59 19.66
C GLU A 269 7.49 11.85 18.59
N PRO A 270 8.04 12.58 17.58
CA PRO A 270 8.81 11.96 16.50
C PRO A 270 9.99 11.07 16.96
N SER A 271 10.64 11.43 18.07
CA SER A 271 11.73 10.64 18.66
C SER A 271 11.25 9.27 19.15
N ALA A 272 10.13 9.23 19.88
CA ALA A 272 9.52 8.00 20.38
C ALA A 272 8.99 7.13 19.24
N LYS A 273 8.40 7.73 18.19
CA LYS A 273 8.01 7.00 16.97
C LYS A 273 9.21 6.33 16.30
N LYS A 274 10.31 7.08 16.13
CA LYS A 274 11.56 6.57 15.55
C LYS A 274 12.17 5.45 16.41
N GLU A 275 12.14 5.57 17.72
CA GLU A 275 12.60 4.55 18.65
C GLU A 275 11.76 3.27 18.52
N ARG A 276 10.44 3.38 18.54
CA ARG A 276 9.52 2.25 18.33
C ARG A 276 9.77 1.55 17.00
N LEU A 277 9.92 2.31 15.91
CA LEU A 277 10.26 1.75 14.60
C LEU A 277 11.63 1.05 14.62
N SER A 278 12.62 1.63 15.29
CA SER A 278 13.95 1.04 15.44
C SER A 278 13.90 -0.26 16.23
N GLN A 279 13.05 -0.36 17.26
CA GLN A 279 12.81 -1.59 18.01
C GLN A 279 12.22 -2.68 17.11
N LEU A 280 11.16 -2.37 16.36
CA LEU A 280 10.56 -3.32 15.42
C LEU A 280 11.56 -3.83 14.37
N LYS A 281 12.46 -2.96 13.91
CA LYS A 281 13.56 -3.32 13.00
C LYS A 281 14.59 -4.21 13.70
N ALA A 282 14.99 -3.89 14.93
CA ALA A 282 15.96 -4.67 15.70
C ALA A 282 15.44 -6.08 16.02
N ASP A 283 14.14 -6.20 16.31
CA ASP A 283 13.45 -7.48 16.54
C ASP A 283 13.28 -8.31 15.24
N GLY A 284 13.62 -7.71 14.10
CA GLY A 284 13.50 -8.30 12.77
C GLY A 284 12.06 -8.43 12.27
N LEU A 285 11.11 -7.75 12.92
CA LEU A 285 9.68 -7.75 12.55
C LEU A 285 9.41 -6.93 11.30
N ILE A 286 10.20 -5.88 11.06
CA ILE A 286 10.17 -5.12 9.82
C ILE A 286 11.56 -5.07 9.18
N SER A 287 11.61 -5.06 7.86
CA SER A 287 12.83 -4.88 7.07
C SER A 287 13.41 -3.47 7.20
N PRO A 288 14.72 -3.28 6.92
CA PRO A 288 15.33 -1.95 6.85
C PRO A 288 14.62 -1.00 5.88
N SER A 289 14.09 -1.52 4.77
CA SER A 289 13.33 -0.72 3.82
C SER A 289 11.98 -0.26 4.36
N THR A 290 11.21 -1.16 4.99
CA THR A 290 9.92 -0.80 5.58
C THR A 290 10.10 0.17 6.73
N TRP A 291 11.15 -0.01 7.55
CA TRP A 291 11.56 0.99 8.54
C TRP A 291 11.84 2.36 7.91
N SER A 292 12.60 2.40 6.82
CA SER A 292 12.93 3.65 6.13
C SER A 292 11.68 4.34 5.58
N ASP A 293 10.79 3.58 4.95
CA ASP A 293 9.55 4.10 4.38
C ASP A 293 8.64 4.65 5.49
N LEU A 294 8.44 3.90 6.58
CA LEU A 294 7.63 4.34 7.73
C LEU A 294 8.25 5.56 8.42
N ASN A 295 9.56 5.55 8.66
CA ASN A 295 10.26 6.67 9.29
C ASN A 295 10.20 7.95 8.44
N ALA A 296 10.18 7.82 7.10
CA ALA A 296 9.98 8.96 6.21
C ALA A 296 8.54 9.51 6.26
N ILE A 297 7.56 8.65 6.51
CA ILE A 297 6.14 8.96 6.53
C ILE A 297 5.69 9.59 7.86
N PHE A 298 6.22 9.10 8.99
CA PHE A 298 6.00 9.69 10.32
C PHE A 298 6.92 10.88 10.60
N ARG A 299 7.49 11.50 9.56
CA ARG A 299 8.39 12.64 9.75
C ARG A 299 7.61 13.86 10.23
N PRO A 300 8.24 14.68 11.09
CA PRO A 300 7.75 16.01 11.41
C PRO A 300 7.66 16.89 10.16
N ILE A 301 6.49 17.49 9.90
CA ILE A 301 6.34 18.53 8.88
C ILE A 301 6.24 19.88 9.60
N PRO A 302 7.14 20.84 9.32
CA PRO A 302 6.97 22.20 9.80
C PRO A 302 5.71 22.80 9.20
N LEU A 303 4.81 23.36 10.03
CA LEU A 303 3.61 24.08 9.58
C LEU A 303 3.95 25.29 8.66
N ALA A 304 5.20 25.75 8.68
CA ALA A 304 5.71 26.82 7.81
C ALA A 304 6.30 26.26 6.50
N ALA A 305 5.44 25.86 5.57
CA ALA A 305 5.81 25.75 4.17
C ALA A 305 4.59 25.93 3.26
N THR A 306 3.89 27.07 3.40
CA THR A 306 3.34 27.73 2.22
C THR A 306 4.52 28.08 1.31
N ILE A 307 4.89 27.14 0.43
CA ILE A 307 5.66 27.47 -0.76
C ILE A 307 4.68 28.20 -1.67
N GLU A 308 4.37 29.46 -1.34
CA GLU A 308 4.08 30.43 -2.39
C GLU A 308 5.35 30.46 -3.23
N ASN A 309 5.26 29.90 -4.44
CA ASN A 309 6.21 30.18 -5.50
C ASN A 309 6.18 31.69 -5.74
N ARG A 310 6.94 32.46 -4.96
CA ARG A 310 7.23 33.84 -5.30
C ARG A 310 8.02 33.79 -6.61
N PRO A 311 7.56 34.47 -7.68
CA PRO A 311 8.35 34.56 -8.90
C PRO A 311 9.72 35.15 -8.55
N VAL A 312 10.77 34.52 -9.04
CA VAL A 312 12.14 35.01 -8.93
C VAL A 312 12.14 36.44 -9.52
N PRO A 313 12.57 37.47 -8.77
CA PRO A 313 12.70 38.80 -9.35
C PRO A 313 13.71 38.72 -10.50
N LEU A 314 13.30 39.23 -11.67
CA LEU A 314 14.16 39.32 -12.85
C LEU A 314 15.47 40.04 -12.46
N PRO A 315 16.63 39.58 -12.90
CA PRO A 315 17.89 40.27 -12.64
C PRO A 315 17.81 41.69 -13.20
N GLU A 316 18.08 42.68 -12.35
CA GLU A 316 18.15 44.08 -12.73
C GLU A 316 19.20 44.26 -13.83
N LYS A 317 18.82 44.97 -14.89
CA LYS A 317 19.74 45.35 -15.97
C LYS A 317 20.87 46.17 -15.35
N ILE A 318 22.09 45.63 -15.43
CA ILE A 318 23.32 46.36 -15.14
C ILE A 318 23.37 47.57 -16.09
N PRO A 319 23.41 48.82 -15.59
CA PRO A 319 23.61 49.98 -16.45
C PRO A 319 25.01 49.90 -17.06
N PRO A 320 25.18 50.33 -18.33
CA PRO A 320 26.50 50.30 -18.97
C PRO A 320 27.47 51.19 -18.18
N PRO A 321 28.75 50.78 -18.07
CA PRO A 321 29.76 51.61 -17.42
C PRO A 321 29.90 52.92 -18.21
N GLY A 322 29.76 54.04 -17.50
CA GLY A 322 30.03 55.36 -18.05
C GLY A 322 31.53 55.51 -18.31
N ASN A 323 31.89 55.55 -19.59
CA ASN A 323 32.77 56.54 -20.25
C ASN A 323 33.03 56.10 -21.69
#